data_AF-A0A524N9M9-F1
#
_entry.id   AF-A0A524N9M9-F1
#
_cell.length_a   1.000
_cell.length_b   1.000
_cell.length_c   1.000
_cell.angle_alpha   90.00
_cell.angle_beta   90.00
_cell.angle_gamma   90.00
#
_symmetry.space_group_name_H-M   'P 1'
#
loop_
_entity.id
_entity.type
_entity.pdbx_description
1 polymer ?
#
loop_
_entity_poly.entity_id
_entity_poly.type
_entity_poly.pdbx_seq_one_letter_code
_entity_poly.pdbx_strand_id
1 'polypeptide(L)'
;MKFTHRKILRILTLLLALSLSLVSIAGAFFPNTYERDNVSLAAQGAGQDLVDLFVAVPLLLVTFFLASRGNRKAALLYAGTLAYIMYSFVIY
;
A
#
# COMPACT_ATOMS: atom_id res chain seq x y z
N MET A 1 -25.05 14.68 2.31
CA MET A 1 -24.41 14.03 1.14
C MET A 1 -24.40 12.52 1.34
N LYS A 2 -25.22 11.75 0.63
CA LYS A 2 -25.11 10.28 0.62
C LYS A 2 -24.00 9.89 -0.37
N PHE A 3 -22.83 9.51 0.12
CA PHE A 3 -21.78 9.00 -0.76
C PHE A 3 -22.24 7.65 -1.35
N THR A 4 -22.10 7.49 -2.66
CA THR A 4 -22.28 6.19 -3.33
C THR A 4 -21.12 5.27 -2.91
N HIS A 5 -21.36 3.99 -2.63
CA HIS A 5 -20.33 3.03 -2.18
C HIS A 5 -19.03 3.07 -3.01
N ARG A 6 -19.16 3.23 -4.34
CA ARG A 6 -18.00 3.38 -5.25
C ARG A 6 -17.17 4.65 -5.03
N LYS A 7 -17.81 5.77 -4.67
CA LYS A 7 -17.10 7.03 -4.33
C LYS A 7 -16.29 6.86 -3.05
N ILE A 8 -16.89 6.23 -2.02
CA ILE A 8 -16.21 5.97 -0.74
C ILE A 8 -14.98 5.10 -0.98
N LEU A 9 -15.15 3.96 -1.66
CA LEU A 9 -14.04 3.04 -1.95
C LEU A 9 -12.90 3.75 -2.69
N ARG A 10 -13.21 4.55 -3.70
CA ARG A 10 -12.19 5.32 -4.42
C ARG A 10 -11.42 6.28 -3.51
N ILE A 11 -12.11 6.99 -2.63
CA ILE A 11 -11.46 7.91 -1.68
C ILE A 11 -10.56 7.12 -0.73
N LEU A 12 -11.05 6.02 -0.17
CA LEU A 12 -10.27 5.17 0.73
C LEU A 12 -9.03 4.57 0.05
N THR A 13 -9.16 4.08 -1.18
CA THR A 13 -8.02 3.55 -1.96
C THR A 13 -6.98 4.63 -2.22
N LEU A 14 -7.40 5.85 -2.57
CA LEU A 14 -6.47 6.96 -2.81
C LEU A 14 -5.80 7.43 -1.53
N LEU A 15 -6.53 7.51 -0.42
CA LEU A 15 -5.96 7.82 0.89
C LEU A 15 -4.96 6.75 1.31
N LEU A 16 -5.29 5.47 1.16
CA LEU A 16 -4.38 4.36 1.46
C LEU A 16 -3.11 4.42 0.60
N ALA A 17 -3.26 4.59 -0.71
CA ALA A 17 -2.13 4.68 -1.63
C ALA A 17 -1.22 5.87 -1.29
N LEU A 18 -1.80 7.02 -0.97
CA LEU A 18 -1.05 8.22 -0.58
C LEU A 18 -0.31 8.01 0.75
N SER A 19 -1.01 7.54 1.78
CA SER A 19 -0.39 7.30 3.09
C SER A 19 0.72 6.26 3.00
N LEU A 20 0.48 5.14 2.30
CA LEU A 20 1.47 4.09 2.09
C LEU A 20 2.70 4.65 1.35
N SER A 21 2.49 5.40 0.26
CA SER A 21 3.59 6.01 -0.47
C SER A 21 4.40 7.00 0.41
N LEU A 22 3.74 7.80 1.24
CA LEU A 22 4.41 8.79 2.08
C LEU A 22 5.28 8.13 3.15
N VAL A 23 4.73 7.13 3.85
CA VAL A 23 5.48 6.39 4.88
C VAL A 23 6.64 5.64 4.23
N SER A 24 6.41 4.98 3.10
CA SER A 24 7.45 4.21 2.44
C SER A 24 8.52 5.07 1.76
N ILE A 25 8.21 6.30 1.32
CA ILE A 25 9.26 7.24 0.92
C ILE A 25 10.16 7.58 2.10
N ALA A 26 9.57 7.81 3.28
CA ALA A 26 10.35 8.14 4.47
C ALA A 26 11.23 6.96 4.89
N GLY A 27 10.71 5.73 4.97
CA GLY A 27 11.53 4.61 5.43
C GLY A 27 12.52 4.07 4.40
N ALA A 28 12.22 4.14 3.09
CA ALA A 28 13.18 3.75 2.06
C ALA A 28 14.31 4.76 1.83
N PHE A 29 14.06 6.06 1.99
CA PHE A 29 15.00 7.11 1.55
C PHE A 29 15.50 8.04 2.65
N PHE A 30 14.86 8.11 3.82
CA PHE A 30 15.37 8.93 4.92
C PHE A 30 16.23 8.07 5.86
N PRO A 31 17.52 8.38 6.00
CA PRO A 31 18.48 7.52 6.71
C PRO A 31 18.16 7.36 8.19
N ASN A 32 17.41 8.32 8.78
CA ASN A 32 17.12 8.34 10.20
C ASN A 32 15.82 7.59 10.57
N THR A 33 15.07 7.08 9.58
CA THR A 33 13.75 6.46 9.85
C THR A 33 13.87 5.21 10.70
N TYR A 34 14.89 4.37 10.45
CA TYR A 34 15.13 3.12 11.16
C TYR A 34 16.38 3.16 12.04
N GLU A 35 16.86 4.35 12.42
CA GLU A 35 18.12 4.52 13.17
C GLU A 35 18.11 3.81 14.54
N ARG A 36 16.92 3.64 15.12
CA ARG A 36 16.74 2.98 16.42
C ARG A 36 16.61 1.46 16.33
N ASP A 37 16.49 0.93 15.12
CA ASP A 37 16.33 -0.49 14.88
C ASP A 37 17.69 -1.18 14.76
N ASN A 38 17.72 -2.49 15.00
CA ASN A 38 18.92 -3.26 14.68
C ASN A 38 19.11 -3.33 13.15
N VAL A 39 20.35 -3.59 12.72
CA VAL A 39 20.73 -3.58 11.29
C VAL A 39 19.83 -4.49 10.43
N SER A 40 19.43 -5.65 10.98
CA SER A 40 18.57 -6.59 10.25
C SER A 40 17.18 -6.02 10.04
N LEU A 41 16.55 -5.47 11.08
CA LEU A 41 15.20 -4.88 11.01
C LEU A 41 15.19 -3.62 10.16
N ALA A 42 16.19 -2.77 10.28
CA ALA A 42 16.33 -1.57 9.45
C ALA A 42 16.42 -1.92 7.96
N ALA A 43 17.23 -2.93 7.59
CA ALA A 43 17.32 -3.40 6.22
C ALA A 43 16.00 -4.03 5.74
N GLN A 44 15.31 -4.75 6.62
CA GLN A 44 14.02 -5.37 6.34
C GLN A 44 12.93 -4.32 6.09
N GLY A 45 12.87 -3.28 6.92
CA GLY A 45 11.90 -2.18 6.81
C GLY A 45 12.11 -1.36 5.54
N ALA A 46 13.34 -0.91 5.30
CA ALA A 46 13.69 -0.18 4.07
C ALA A 46 13.42 -1.02 2.81
N GLY A 47 13.71 -2.33 2.85
CA GLY A 47 13.38 -3.25 1.77
C GLY A 47 11.88 -3.37 1.52
N GLN A 48 11.08 -3.47 2.60
CA GLN A 48 9.62 -3.52 2.50
C GLN A 48 9.04 -2.24 1.91
N ASP A 49 9.55 -1.08 2.32
CA ASP A 49 9.10 0.21 1.78
C ASP A 49 9.35 0.37 0.28
N LEU A 50 10.47 -0.17 -0.22
CA LEU A 50 10.71 -0.22 -1.66
C LEU A 50 9.67 -1.10 -2.37
N VAL A 51 9.33 -2.26 -1.80
CA VAL A 51 8.27 -3.13 -2.34
C VAL A 51 6.91 -2.43 -2.31
N ASP A 52 6.60 -1.71 -1.24
CA ASP A 52 5.33 -1.01 -1.10
C ASP A 52 5.21 0.11 -2.14
N LEU A 53 6.26 0.88 -2.38
CA LEU A 53 6.30 1.94 -3.39
C LEU A 53 6.22 1.43 -4.83
N PHE A 54 7.02 0.43 -5.17
CA PHE A 54 7.20 0.03 -6.55
C PHE A 54 6.31 -1.15 -6.97
N VAL A 55 5.72 -1.88 -6.01
CA VAL A 55 4.87 -3.03 -6.28
C VAL A 55 3.47 -2.85 -5.69
N ALA A 56 3.35 -2.64 -4.38
CA ALA A 56 2.05 -2.66 -3.72
C ALA A 56 1.15 -1.49 -4.14
N VAL A 57 1.67 -0.25 -4.12
CA VAL A 57 0.92 0.94 -4.53
C VAL A 57 0.49 0.88 -6.01
N PRO A 58 1.37 0.59 -6.98
CA PRO A 58 0.97 0.42 -8.38
C PRO A 58 -0.08 -0.68 -8.54
N LEU A 59 0.13 -1.83 -7.90
CA LEU A 59 -0.80 -2.95 -7.99
C LEU A 59 -2.17 -2.58 -7.41
N LEU A 60 -2.22 -1.90 -6.26
CA LEU A 60 -3.44 -1.42 -5.62
C LEU A 60 -4.24 -0.50 -6.55
N LEU A 61 -3.56 0.50 -7.15
CA LEU A 61 -4.22 1.48 -8.02
C LEU A 61 -4.69 0.86 -9.34
N VAL A 62 -3.85 0.04 -9.99
CA VAL A 62 -4.19 -0.61 -11.27
C VAL A 62 -5.32 -1.62 -11.08
N THR A 63 -5.23 -2.47 -10.06
CA THR A 63 -6.27 -3.49 -9.80
C THR A 63 -7.58 -2.85 -9.35
N PHE A 64 -7.55 -1.79 -8.55
CA PHE A 64 -8.76 -1.03 -8.21
C PHE A 64 -9.44 -0.43 -9.45
N PHE A 65 -8.66 0.16 -10.36
CA PHE A 65 -9.17 0.75 -11.59
C PHE A 65 -9.84 -0.29 -12.50
N LEU A 66 -9.18 -1.44 -12.71
CA LEU A 66 -9.71 -2.54 -13.51
C LEU A 66 -10.92 -3.21 -12.84
N ALA A 67 -10.89 -3.40 -11.53
CA ALA A 67 -12.01 -3.93 -10.75
C ALA A 67 -13.23 -2.99 -10.82
N SER A 68 -13.01 -1.68 -10.80
CA SER A 68 -14.05 -0.66 -10.96
C SER A 68 -14.76 -0.74 -12.31
N ARG A 69 -14.07 -1.27 -13.34
CA ARG A 69 -14.61 -1.55 -14.69
C ARG A 69 -15.25 -2.94 -14.83
N GLY A 70 -15.35 -3.71 -13.75
CA GLY A 70 -16.02 -5.03 -13.72
C GLY A 70 -15.10 -6.23 -13.91
N ASN A 71 -13.77 -6.05 -13.94
CA ASN A 71 -12.84 -7.17 -14.06
C ASN A 71 -12.76 -7.97 -12.74
N ARG A 72 -13.28 -9.21 -12.74
CA ARG A 72 -13.31 -10.09 -11.57
C ARG A 72 -11.93 -10.54 -11.09
N LYS A 73 -10.99 -10.81 -12.01
CA LYS A 73 -9.61 -11.18 -11.65
C LYS A 73 -8.91 -10.01 -10.96
N ALA A 74 -9.10 -8.80 -11.45
CA ALA A 74 -8.58 -7.60 -10.82
C ALA A 74 -9.20 -7.35 -9.44
N ALA A 75 -10.48 -7.67 -9.23
CA ALA A 75 -11.10 -7.55 -7.91
C ALA A 75 -10.47 -8.51 -6.88
N LEU A 76 -10.13 -9.74 -7.29
CA LEU A 76 -9.40 -10.69 -6.44
C LEU A 76 -7.99 -10.20 -6.12
N LEU A 77 -7.26 -9.70 -7.13
CA LEU A 77 -5.93 -9.14 -6.92
C LEU A 77 -5.96 -7.88 -6.03
N TYR A 78 -6.97 -7.03 -6.18
CA TYR A 78 -7.17 -5.87 -5.32
C TYR A 78 -7.38 -6.28 -3.86
N ALA A 79 -8.25 -7.27 -3.62
CA ALA A 79 -8.47 -7.82 -2.28
C ALA A 79 -7.20 -8.46 -1.70
N GLY A 80 -6.44 -9.21 -2.51
CA GLY A 80 -5.15 -9.78 -2.10
C GLY A 80 -4.10 -8.71 -1.79
N THR A 81 -4.08 -7.61 -2.55
CA THR A 81 -3.17 -6.48 -2.31
C THR A 81 -3.52 -5.78 -0.99
N LEU A 82 -4.81 -5.58 -0.71
CA LEU A 82 -5.25 -5.06 0.58
C LEU A 82 -4.83 -5.98 1.74
N ALA A 83 -4.99 -7.30 1.58
CA ALA A 83 -4.58 -8.27 2.59
C ALA A 83 -3.05 -8.26 2.83
N TYR A 84 -2.26 -8.16 1.76
CA TYR A 84 -0.81 -8.00 1.83
C TYR A 84 -0.40 -6.72 2.59
N ILE A 85 -1.00 -5.57 2.25
CA ILE A 85 -0.71 -4.31 2.93
C ILE A 85 -1.07 -4.42 4.41
N MET A 86 -2.25 -4.98 4.74
CA MET A 86 -2.64 -5.18 6.14
C MET A 86 -1.67 -6.08 6.90
N TYR A 87 -1.28 -7.20 6.29
CA TYR A 87 -0.31 -8.14 6.88
C TYR A 87 1.04 -7.48 7.15
N SER A 88 1.51 -6.67 6.20
CA SER A 88 2.78 -5.95 6.29
C SER A 88 2.81 -5.03 7.52
N PHE A 89 1.74 -4.26 7.76
CA PHE A 89 1.60 -3.37 8.92
C PHE A 89 1.29 -4.07 10.26
N VAL A 90 0.99 -5.37 10.24
CA VAL A 90 0.79 -6.15 11.49
C VAL A 90 2.12 -6.68 12.01
N ILE A 91 3.07 -6.94 11.11
CA ILE A 91 4.34 -7.59 11.44
C ILE A 91 5.47 -6.58 11.62
N TYR A 92 5.32 -5.40 11.03
CA TYR A 92 6.24 -4.27 11.13
C TYR A 92 5.55 -3.09 11.78
#